data_AF-A0A523UFG5-F1
#
_entry.id   AF-A0A523UFG5-F1
#
_cell.length_a   1.000
_cell.length_b   1.000
_cell.length_c   1.000
_cell.angle_alpha   90.00
_cell.angle_beta   90.00
_cell.angle_gamma   90.00
#
_symmetry.space_group_name_H-M   'P 1'
#
loop_
_entity.id
_entity.type
_entity.pdbx_description
1 polymer ?
#
loop_
_entity_poly.entity_id
_entity_poly.type
_entity_poly.pdbx_seq_one_letter_code
_entity_poly.pdbx_strand_id
1 'polypeptide(L)'
;TNGFFLSDEVVRKLASIKTLKWLNFSVNAFFKETYEAFTGLKAETIDKVKRANDRLKARKPDVTTCVSMVFDTTFQTEIERDIFVRFWEPLASTVSINPAAYCNSPLKSPTIPVKLACRSIFDGLTVLNDGTVVTGCCFDASGELIVGDFNNQTLTEIWRGEKLRQMCELHDKGRRGEIELCSRCSFA
;
A
#
# COMPACT_ATOMS: atom_id res chain seq x y z
N THR A 1 5.68 -3.08 -5.39
CA THR A 1 6.23 -2.45 -6.61
C THR A 1 5.23 -2.58 -7.74
N ASN A 2 5.10 -1.61 -8.65
CA ASN A 2 4.21 -1.69 -9.83
C ASN A 2 4.82 -2.50 -11.00
N GLY A 3 6.10 -2.88 -10.89
CA GLY A 3 6.77 -3.76 -11.83
C GLY A 3 7.36 -3.12 -13.07
N PHE A 4 7.17 -1.82 -13.30
CA PHE A 4 7.58 -1.14 -14.53
C PHE A 4 9.09 -1.24 -14.81
N PHE A 5 9.91 -1.03 -13.78
CA PHE A 5 11.38 -1.09 -13.85
C PHE A 5 11.97 -2.46 -13.51
N LEU A 6 11.18 -3.54 -13.53
CA LEU A 6 11.70 -4.90 -13.28
C LEU A 6 12.49 -5.41 -14.49
N SER A 7 13.81 -5.17 -14.46
CA SER A 7 14.76 -5.82 -15.34
C SER A 7 15.33 -7.10 -14.73
N ASP A 8 15.99 -7.92 -15.53
CA ASP A 8 16.69 -9.13 -15.09
C ASP A 8 17.76 -8.83 -14.04
N GLU A 9 18.39 -7.66 -14.13
CA GLU A 9 19.34 -7.19 -13.13
C GLU A 9 18.65 -6.86 -11.80
N VAL A 10 17.51 -6.17 -11.85
CA VAL A 10 16.72 -5.87 -10.65
C VAL A 10 16.25 -7.16 -9.99
N VAL A 11 15.78 -8.15 -10.75
CA VAL A 11 15.38 -9.46 -10.20
C VAL A 11 16.56 -10.18 -9.55
N ARG A 12 17.76 -10.14 -10.16
CA ARG A 12 18.97 -10.71 -9.54
C ARG A 12 19.33 -10.00 -8.23
N LYS A 13 19.24 -8.67 -8.19
CA LYS A 13 19.47 -7.88 -6.98
C LYS A 13 18.44 -8.22 -5.90
N LEU A 14 17.16 -8.32 -6.24
CA LEU A 14 16.12 -8.72 -5.28
C LEU A 14 16.37 -10.13 -4.73
N ALA A 15 16.74 -11.07 -5.60
CA ALA A 15 17.02 -12.45 -5.19
C ALA A 15 18.28 -12.58 -4.29
N SER A 16 19.24 -11.65 -4.37
CA SER A 16 20.43 -11.67 -3.50
C SER A 16 20.18 -11.12 -2.09
N ILE A 17 19.04 -10.45 -1.85
CA ILE A 17 18.67 -9.94 -0.53
C ILE A 17 18.26 -11.13 0.35
N LYS A 18 19.15 -11.49 1.29
CA LYS A 18 18.94 -12.64 2.20
C LYS A 18 17.66 -12.52 3.03
N THR A 19 17.30 -11.30 3.43
CA THR A 19 16.15 -10.99 4.29
C THR A 19 14.85 -10.76 3.54
N LEU A 20 14.85 -10.78 2.20
CA LEU A 20 13.63 -10.59 1.42
C LEU A 20 12.73 -11.82 1.58
N LYS A 21 11.59 -11.67 2.25
CA LYS A 21 10.61 -12.75 2.46
C LYS A 21 9.30 -12.54 1.74
N TRP A 22 8.98 -11.30 1.42
CA TRP A 22 7.72 -10.93 0.77
C TRP A 22 7.97 -9.91 -0.33
N LEU A 23 7.43 -10.15 -1.52
CA LEU A 23 7.42 -9.18 -2.60
C LEU A 23 6.02 -9.05 -3.19
N ASN A 24 5.44 -7.85 -3.09
CA ASN A 24 4.15 -7.56 -3.68
C ASN A 24 4.30 -6.82 -5.03
N PHE A 25 3.59 -7.31 -6.05
CA PHE A 25 3.43 -6.69 -7.35
C PHE A 25 2.03 -6.06 -7.47
N SER A 26 1.96 -4.74 -7.55
CA SER A 26 0.72 -3.98 -7.72
C SER A 26 0.32 -3.94 -9.19
N VAL A 27 -0.54 -4.87 -9.61
CA VAL A 27 -0.95 -5.03 -11.01
C VAL A 27 -2.30 -4.35 -11.27
N ASN A 28 -3.22 -4.33 -10.30
CA ASN A 28 -4.46 -3.52 -10.31
C ASN A 28 -5.51 -3.77 -11.40
N ALA A 29 -5.21 -4.50 -12.47
CA ALA A 29 -6.15 -4.81 -13.53
C ALA A 29 -5.73 -6.06 -14.30
N PHE A 30 -6.66 -6.65 -15.03
CA PHE A 30 -6.39 -7.79 -15.91
C PHE A 30 -6.47 -7.40 -17.39
N PHE A 31 -7.52 -6.69 -17.79
CA PHE A 31 -7.66 -6.25 -19.17
C PHE A 31 -6.68 -5.12 -19.47
N LYS A 32 -6.15 -5.13 -20.69
CA LYS A 32 -5.19 -4.12 -21.15
C LYS A 32 -5.75 -2.72 -20.97
N GLU A 33 -6.96 -2.49 -21.45
CA GLU A 33 -7.60 -1.18 -21.44
C GLU A 33 -7.80 -0.68 -20.01
N THR A 34 -8.27 -1.56 -19.12
CA THR A 34 -8.41 -1.25 -17.69
C THR A 34 -7.07 -0.95 -17.04
N TYR A 35 -6.04 -1.74 -17.32
CA TYR A 35 -4.69 -1.55 -16.76
C TYR A 35 -4.08 -0.22 -17.18
N GLU A 36 -4.13 0.09 -18.48
CA GLU A 36 -3.57 1.32 -19.02
C GLU A 36 -4.32 2.54 -18.50
N ALA A 37 -5.66 2.47 -18.40
CA ALA A 37 -6.48 3.54 -17.84
C ALA A 37 -6.24 3.75 -16.34
N PHE A 38 -6.14 2.68 -15.56
CA PHE A 38 -6.00 2.75 -14.11
C PHE A 38 -4.59 3.16 -13.67
N THR A 39 -3.56 2.66 -14.36
CA THR A 39 -2.16 2.83 -13.93
C THR A 39 -1.39 3.88 -14.73
N GLY A 40 -1.85 4.24 -15.93
CA GLY A 40 -1.08 5.03 -16.89
C GLY A 40 0.12 4.31 -17.51
N LEU A 41 0.34 3.03 -17.20
CA LEU A 41 1.45 2.23 -17.72
C LEU A 41 0.99 1.37 -18.89
N LYS A 42 1.91 0.99 -19.78
CA LYS A 42 1.62 0.02 -20.86
C LYS A 42 1.38 -1.38 -20.29
N ALA A 43 0.38 -2.09 -20.82
CA ALA A 43 -0.01 -3.41 -20.36
C ALA A 43 1.10 -4.48 -20.49
N GLU A 44 2.11 -4.25 -21.33
CA GLU A 44 3.35 -5.07 -21.38
C GLU A 44 4.06 -5.19 -20.02
N THR A 45 3.78 -4.27 -19.10
CA THR A 45 4.27 -4.33 -17.71
C THR A 45 3.74 -5.57 -16.98
N ILE A 46 2.54 -6.05 -17.30
CA ILE A 46 1.96 -7.28 -16.75
C ILE A 46 2.86 -8.49 -17.11
N ASP A 47 3.29 -8.57 -18.38
CA ASP A 47 4.20 -9.63 -18.83
C ASP A 47 5.59 -9.52 -18.20
N LYS A 48 6.09 -8.30 -17.97
CA LYS A 48 7.33 -8.07 -17.22
C LYS A 48 7.21 -8.59 -15.79
N VAL A 49 6.09 -8.30 -15.11
CA VAL A 49 5.81 -8.80 -13.76
C VAL A 49 5.78 -10.33 -13.74
N LYS A 50 5.08 -10.96 -14.70
CA LYS A 50 5.03 -12.43 -14.81
C LYS A 50 6.43 -13.03 -14.93
N ARG A 51 7.23 -12.57 -15.90
CA ARG A 51 8.62 -13.05 -16.09
C ARG A 51 9.49 -12.81 -14.86
N ALA A 52 9.34 -11.67 -14.20
CA ALA A 52 10.08 -11.33 -13.00
C ALA A 52 9.71 -12.25 -11.82
N ASN A 53 8.42 -12.50 -11.63
CA ASN A 53 7.90 -13.43 -10.62
C ASN A 53 8.46 -14.84 -10.82
N ASP A 54 8.38 -15.40 -12.04
CA ASP A 54 8.86 -16.75 -12.33
C ASP A 54 10.36 -16.89 -12.05
N ARG A 55 11.14 -15.89 -12.50
CA ARG A 55 12.59 -15.86 -12.30
C ARG A 55 13.00 -15.63 -10.85
N LEU A 56 12.22 -14.87 -10.10
CA LEU A 56 12.43 -14.65 -8.68
C LEU A 56 12.15 -15.94 -7.91
N LYS A 57 11.01 -16.59 -8.16
CA LYS A 57 10.67 -17.90 -7.57
C LYS A 57 11.73 -18.96 -7.86
N ALA A 58 12.25 -19.01 -9.08
CA ALA A 58 13.30 -19.96 -9.46
C ALA A 58 14.63 -19.71 -8.73
N ARG A 59 14.98 -18.45 -8.44
CA ARG A 59 16.24 -18.09 -7.75
C ARG A 59 16.12 -18.09 -6.24
N LYS A 60 14.92 -17.82 -5.74
CA LYS A 60 14.63 -17.60 -4.33
C LYS A 60 13.27 -18.23 -3.99
N PRO A 61 13.17 -19.57 -3.92
CA PRO A 61 11.91 -20.26 -3.71
C PRO A 61 11.29 -20.01 -2.33
N ASP A 62 12.07 -19.48 -1.37
CA ASP A 62 11.60 -19.11 -0.03
C ASP A 62 10.92 -17.73 0.04
N VAL A 63 10.87 -16.98 -1.06
CA VAL A 63 10.16 -15.70 -1.12
C VAL A 63 8.69 -15.92 -1.43
N THR A 64 7.82 -15.28 -0.64
CA THR A 64 6.40 -15.21 -0.95
C THR A 64 6.16 -14.08 -1.95
N THR A 65 5.62 -14.39 -3.12
CA THR A 65 5.20 -13.37 -4.08
C THR A 65 3.70 -13.14 -3.97
N CYS A 66 3.32 -11.88 -3.82
CA CYS A 66 1.93 -11.43 -3.84
C CYS A 66 1.69 -10.65 -5.12
N VAL A 67 0.54 -10.89 -5.75
CA VAL A 67 0.04 -10.02 -6.81
C VAL A 67 -1.24 -9.37 -6.30
N SER A 68 -1.25 -8.03 -6.28
CA SER A 68 -2.34 -7.27 -5.68
C SER A 68 -3.12 -6.44 -6.69
N MET A 69 -4.42 -6.33 -6.43
CA MET A 69 -5.32 -5.38 -7.08
C MET A 69 -5.99 -4.49 -6.04
N VAL A 70 -6.00 -3.18 -6.29
CA VAL A 70 -6.97 -2.27 -5.69
C VAL A 70 -8.25 -2.32 -6.53
N PHE A 71 -9.35 -2.78 -5.95
CA PHE A 71 -10.62 -2.97 -6.63
C PHE A 71 -11.52 -1.74 -6.45
N ASP A 72 -11.78 -1.05 -7.56
CA ASP A 72 -12.68 0.10 -7.64
C ASP A 72 -13.67 -0.13 -8.78
N THR A 73 -14.97 -0.20 -8.46
CA THR A 73 -16.02 -0.41 -9.46
C THR A 73 -16.13 0.72 -10.48
N THR A 74 -15.45 1.85 -10.28
CA THR A 74 -15.28 2.92 -11.28
C THR A 74 -14.43 2.45 -12.47
N PHE A 75 -13.49 1.54 -12.25
CA PHE A 75 -12.50 1.12 -13.25
C PHE A 75 -12.59 -0.36 -13.59
N GLN A 76 -12.84 -1.23 -12.60
CA GLN A 76 -12.88 -2.68 -12.78
C GLN A 76 -14.30 -3.23 -12.59
N THR A 77 -14.63 -4.28 -13.35
CA THR A 77 -15.84 -5.08 -13.10
C THR A 77 -15.56 -6.22 -12.14
N GLU A 78 -16.59 -6.76 -11.48
CA GLU A 78 -16.46 -7.97 -10.66
C GLU A 78 -15.96 -9.17 -11.48
N ILE A 79 -16.37 -9.26 -12.74
CA ILE A 79 -15.90 -10.27 -13.68
C ILE A 79 -14.38 -10.15 -13.89
N GLU A 80 -13.89 -8.92 -14.11
CA GLU A 80 -12.45 -8.68 -14.27
C GLU A 80 -11.66 -9.05 -13.02
N ARG A 81 -12.16 -8.69 -11.83
CA ARG A 81 -11.57 -9.10 -10.54
C ARG A 81 -11.46 -10.62 -10.45
N ASP A 82 -12.52 -11.34 -10.80
CA ASP A 82 -12.54 -12.80 -10.69
C ASP A 82 -11.59 -13.47 -11.71
N ILE A 83 -11.51 -12.92 -12.93
CA ILE A 83 -10.53 -13.35 -13.94
C ILE A 83 -9.11 -13.09 -13.44
N PHE A 84 -8.85 -11.91 -12.87
CA PHE A 84 -7.55 -11.55 -12.30
C PHE A 84 -7.11 -12.56 -11.25
N VAL A 85 -7.99 -12.90 -10.30
CA VAL A 85 -7.69 -13.89 -9.26
C VAL A 85 -7.35 -15.25 -9.88
N ARG A 86 -8.23 -15.79 -10.74
CA ARG A 86 -8.03 -17.11 -11.36
C ARG A 86 -6.76 -17.19 -12.20
N PHE A 87 -6.39 -16.10 -12.86
CA PHE A 87 -5.18 -16.04 -13.68
C PHE A 87 -3.91 -16.04 -12.83
N TRP A 88 -3.87 -15.27 -11.74
CA TRP A 88 -2.66 -15.10 -10.93
C TRP A 88 -2.48 -16.16 -9.84
N GLU A 89 -3.54 -16.81 -9.39
CA GLU A 89 -3.50 -17.87 -8.38
C GLU A 89 -2.47 -18.97 -8.67
N PRO A 90 -2.37 -19.56 -9.89
CA PRO A 90 -1.33 -20.54 -10.19
C PRO A 90 0.08 -19.94 -10.38
N LEU A 91 0.20 -18.62 -10.55
CA LEU A 91 1.46 -17.95 -10.89
C LEU A 91 2.14 -17.30 -9.69
N ALA A 92 1.39 -16.72 -8.75
CA ALA A 92 1.89 -16.07 -7.53
C ALA A 92 1.81 -17.01 -6.32
N SER A 93 2.43 -16.65 -5.19
CA SER A 93 2.21 -17.39 -3.94
C SER A 93 0.88 -17.01 -3.28
N THR A 94 0.40 -15.79 -3.54
CA THR A 94 -0.89 -15.29 -3.09
C THR A 94 -1.40 -14.19 -4.01
N VAL A 95 -2.73 -14.01 -4.04
CA VAL A 95 -3.40 -12.90 -4.73
C VAL A 95 -4.18 -12.09 -3.71
N SER A 96 -3.97 -10.78 -3.68
CA SER A 96 -4.60 -9.87 -2.73
C SER A 96 -5.52 -8.90 -3.44
N ILE A 97 -6.80 -8.90 -3.08
CA ILE A 97 -7.78 -7.90 -3.53
C ILE A 97 -8.06 -6.96 -2.38
N ASN A 98 -7.75 -5.68 -2.57
CA ASN A 98 -7.99 -4.64 -1.57
C ASN A 98 -9.08 -3.71 -2.10
N PRO A 99 -10.17 -3.46 -1.36
CA PRO A 99 -11.15 -2.47 -1.80
C PRO A 99 -10.51 -1.10 -1.90
N ALA A 100 -10.88 -0.32 -2.91
CA ALA A 100 -10.48 1.07 -2.98
C ALA A 100 -11.04 1.82 -1.78
N ALA A 101 -10.14 2.42 -1.02
CA ALA A 101 -10.46 3.35 0.05
C ALA A 101 -9.97 4.74 -0.35
N TYR A 102 -10.70 5.76 0.10
CA TYR A 102 -10.40 7.14 -0.27
C TYR A 102 -10.23 7.99 0.98
N CYS A 103 -9.22 8.84 0.93
CA CYS A 103 -9.02 9.96 1.82
C CYS A 103 -8.99 11.20 0.92
N ASN A 104 -9.81 12.22 1.24
CA ASN A 104 -9.93 13.45 0.44
C ASN A 104 -10.48 13.27 -0.99
N SER A 105 -11.34 12.27 -1.27
CA SER A 105 -12.01 12.19 -2.59
C SER A 105 -13.29 13.05 -2.61
N PRO A 106 -13.40 14.03 -3.52
CA PRO A 106 -14.63 14.81 -3.70
C PRO A 106 -15.78 13.97 -4.32
N LEU A 107 -15.48 12.76 -4.80
CA LEU A 107 -16.42 11.89 -5.53
C LEU A 107 -17.10 10.84 -4.65
N LYS A 108 -16.58 10.56 -3.44
CA LYS A 108 -17.09 9.51 -2.56
C LYS A 108 -17.04 9.97 -1.10
N SER A 109 -18.20 10.31 -0.55
CA SER A 109 -18.36 10.67 0.86
C SER A 109 -17.99 9.50 1.79
N PRO A 110 -17.39 9.74 2.96
CA PRO A 110 -17.06 8.68 3.91
C PRO A 110 -18.31 7.93 4.37
N THR A 111 -18.28 6.61 4.23
CA THR A 111 -19.41 5.69 4.50
C THR A 111 -19.45 5.17 5.94
N ILE A 112 -18.53 5.60 6.81
CA ILE A 112 -18.40 5.09 8.18
C ILE A 112 -18.43 6.25 9.18
N PRO A 113 -19.26 6.19 10.25
CA PRO A 113 -19.20 7.16 11.34
C PRO A 113 -17.79 7.22 11.93
N VAL A 114 -17.22 8.43 11.96
CA VAL A 114 -15.87 8.78 12.42
C VAL A 114 -15.75 8.62 13.95
N LYS A 115 -15.95 7.40 14.46
CA LYS A 115 -15.87 7.08 15.91
C LYS A 115 -14.96 5.91 16.25
N LEU A 116 -14.59 5.06 15.27
CA LEU A 116 -13.65 3.97 15.49
C LEU A 116 -12.21 4.47 15.38
N ALA A 117 -11.36 4.01 16.30
CA ALA A 117 -9.93 4.25 16.26
C ALA A 117 -9.32 3.58 15.02
N CYS A 118 -8.53 4.33 14.25
CA CYS A 118 -7.82 3.82 13.11
C CYS A 118 -6.56 3.11 13.59
N ARG A 119 -6.47 1.80 13.33
CA ARG A 119 -5.37 0.99 13.87
C ARG A 119 -3.99 1.43 13.35
N SER A 120 -3.94 1.99 12.14
CA SER A 120 -2.68 2.40 11.48
C SER A 120 -1.84 3.40 12.30
N ILE A 121 -2.48 4.24 13.12
CA ILE A 121 -1.78 5.21 13.98
C ILE A 121 -1.04 4.51 15.14
N PHE A 122 -1.49 3.31 15.53
CA PHE A 122 -0.93 2.54 16.65
C PHE A 122 0.10 1.50 16.22
N ASP A 123 0.24 1.24 14.92
CA ASP A 123 1.01 0.10 14.40
C ASP A 123 2.39 0.47 13.85
N GLY A 124 2.65 1.75 13.58
CA GLY A 124 3.96 2.15 13.08
C GLY A 124 4.15 3.61 12.77
N LEU A 125 5.35 3.89 12.25
CA LEU A 125 5.80 5.18 11.77
C LEU A 125 6.18 5.05 10.30
N THR A 126 6.01 6.13 9.54
CA THR A 126 6.53 6.22 8.18
C THR A 126 7.63 7.28 8.15
N VAL A 127 8.83 6.89 7.75
CA VAL A 127 9.94 7.83 7.52
C VAL A 127 9.91 8.26 6.05
N LEU A 128 9.72 9.55 5.82
CA LEU A 128 9.72 10.16 4.49
C LEU A 128 11.16 10.34 3.98
N ASN A 129 11.29 10.68 2.70
CA ASN A 129 12.60 10.72 2.02
C ASN A 129 13.58 11.76 2.58
N ASP A 130 13.07 12.80 3.24
CA ASP A 130 13.82 13.90 3.84
C ASP A 130 14.17 13.63 5.32
N GLY A 131 13.71 12.50 5.87
CA GLY A 131 13.85 12.13 7.28
C GLY A 131 12.70 12.57 8.17
N THR A 132 11.74 13.35 7.65
CA THR A 132 10.48 13.66 8.35
C THR A 132 9.75 12.36 8.69
N VAL A 133 9.27 12.24 9.92
CA VAL A 133 8.56 11.06 10.38
C VAL A 133 7.09 11.40 10.61
N VAL A 134 6.22 10.65 9.95
CA VAL A 134 4.76 10.74 10.07
C VAL A 134 4.19 9.48 10.70
N THR A 135 2.90 9.53 11.05
CA THR A 135 2.18 8.35 11.56
C THR A 135 2.18 7.18 10.55
N GLY A 136 1.78 5.98 10.98
CA GLY A 136 1.59 4.82 10.11
C GLY A 136 0.39 4.91 9.16
N CYS A 137 -0.23 6.09 9.01
CA CYS A 137 -1.39 6.29 8.16
C CYS A 137 -1.05 6.02 6.69
N CYS A 138 -1.77 5.07 6.07
CA CYS A 138 -1.58 4.72 4.66
C CYS A 138 -2.05 5.82 3.68
N PHE A 139 -2.81 6.81 4.16
CA PHE A 139 -3.34 7.92 3.38
C PHE A 139 -2.57 9.23 3.55
N ASP A 140 -1.55 9.27 4.39
CA ASP A 140 -0.77 10.48 4.65
C ASP A 140 0.36 10.68 3.62
N ALA A 141 0.01 10.62 2.34
CA ALA A 141 0.98 10.74 1.25
C ALA A 141 1.61 12.14 1.17
N SER A 142 0.89 13.17 1.66
CA SER A 142 1.35 14.56 1.72
C SER A 142 2.22 14.85 2.95
N GLY A 143 2.30 13.92 3.90
CA GLY A 143 3.08 14.07 5.12
C GLY A 143 2.51 15.12 6.09
N GLU A 144 1.19 15.16 6.26
CA GLU A 144 0.46 16.09 7.14
C GLU A 144 0.55 15.68 8.62
N LEU A 145 0.61 14.38 8.93
CA LEU A 145 0.59 13.85 10.30
C LEU A 145 2.00 13.67 10.86
N ILE A 146 2.78 14.75 10.87
CA ILE A 146 4.17 14.78 11.33
C ILE A 146 4.26 14.53 12.84
N VAL A 147 5.04 13.52 13.23
CA VAL A 147 5.29 13.15 14.63
C VAL A 147 6.76 13.33 15.05
N GLY A 148 7.69 13.52 14.11
CA GLY A 148 9.10 13.78 14.43
C GLY A 148 9.99 13.93 13.20
N ASP A 149 11.30 13.92 13.43
CA ASP A 149 12.34 13.98 12.39
C ASP A 149 13.51 13.07 12.77
N PHE A 150 13.78 12.06 11.95
CA PHE A 150 14.80 11.04 12.21
C PHE A 150 16.24 11.57 12.08
N ASN A 151 16.43 12.75 11.47
CA ASN A 151 17.74 13.39 11.43
C ASN A 151 18.16 13.94 12.81
N ASN A 152 17.18 14.20 13.68
CA ASN A 152 17.39 14.86 14.97
C ASN A 152 17.00 13.99 16.17
N GLN A 153 16.19 12.96 15.96
CA GLN A 153 15.63 12.11 17.02
C GLN A 153 15.72 10.64 16.62
N THR A 154 15.88 9.75 17.60
CA THR A 154 15.73 8.31 17.38
C THR A 154 14.27 7.96 17.12
N LEU A 155 14.01 6.89 16.35
CA LEU A 155 12.64 6.39 16.14
C LEU A 155 11.93 6.03 17.46
N THR A 156 12.67 5.63 18.49
CA THR A 156 12.10 5.31 19.81
C THR A 156 11.61 6.57 20.53
N GLU A 157 12.36 7.68 20.43
CA GLU A 157 11.93 8.98 20.98
C GLU A 157 10.71 9.51 20.24
N ILE A 158 10.68 9.39 18.91
CA ILE A 158 9.52 9.79 18.10
C ILE A 158 8.29 8.93 18.45
N TRP A 159 8.45 7.62 18.53
CA TRP A 159 7.38 6.68 18.89
C TRP A 159 6.78 6.94 20.28
N ARG A 160 7.63 7.27 21.26
CA ARG A 160 7.21 7.61 22.62
C ARG A 160 6.90 9.10 22.79
N GLY A 161 6.94 9.86 21.70
CA GLY A 161 6.80 11.31 21.69
C GLY A 161 5.36 11.75 21.92
N GLU A 162 5.23 12.97 22.42
CA GLU A 162 3.93 13.57 22.77
C GLU A 162 2.98 13.65 21.56
N LYS A 163 3.49 13.99 20.38
CA LYS A 163 2.68 14.17 19.17
C LYS A 163 1.92 12.90 18.79
N LEU A 164 2.61 11.75 18.74
CA LEU A 164 1.95 10.48 18.44
C LEU A 164 0.98 10.09 19.55
N ARG A 165 1.36 10.27 20.83
CA ARG A 165 0.49 9.96 21.97
C ARG A 165 -0.82 10.73 21.91
N GLN A 166 -0.79 12.02 21.62
CA GLN A 166 -1.99 12.86 21.49
C GLN A 166 -2.91 12.37 20.36
N MET A 167 -2.36 11.98 19.21
CA MET A 167 -3.16 11.41 18.13
C MET A 167 -3.78 10.07 18.52
N CYS A 168 -3.04 9.18 19.17
CA CYS A 168 -3.57 7.92 19.69
C CYS A 168 -4.72 8.16 20.68
N GLU A 169 -4.56 9.10 21.61
CA GLU A 169 -5.61 9.44 22.59
C GLU A 169 -6.89 9.98 21.93
N LEU A 170 -6.76 10.80 20.87
CA LEU A 170 -7.92 11.26 20.11
C LEU A 170 -8.65 10.08 19.45
N HIS A 171 -7.90 9.11 18.90
CA HIS A 171 -8.50 7.91 18.32
C HIS A 171 -9.21 7.05 19.37
N ASP A 172 -8.57 6.79 20.50
CA ASP A 172 -9.13 5.98 21.61
C ASP A 172 -10.41 6.62 22.19
N LYS A 173 -10.48 7.95 22.22
CA LYS A 173 -11.65 8.70 22.71
C LYS A 173 -12.76 8.85 21.65
N GLY A 174 -12.61 8.26 20.45
CA GLY A 174 -13.55 8.41 19.34
C GLY A 174 -13.58 9.83 18.75
N ARG A 175 -12.50 10.59 18.96
CA ARG A 175 -12.31 12.01 18.60
C ARG A 175 -11.35 12.18 17.42
N ARG A 176 -11.10 11.13 16.63
CA ARG A 176 -10.21 11.22 15.45
C ARG A 176 -10.64 12.28 14.43
N GLY A 177 -11.92 12.66 14.43
CA GLY A 177 -12.42 13.76 13.59
C GLY A 177 -11.84 15.13 13.90
N GLU A 178 -11.10 15.29 15.01
CA GLU A 178 -10.35 16.52 15.31
C GLU A 178 -9.00 16.60 14.57
N ILE A 179 -8.58 15.50 13.93
CA ILE A 179 -7.41 15.48 13.06
C ILE A 179 -7.90 15.66 11.62
N GLU A 180 -7.46 16.74 10.97
CA GLU A 180 -7.99 17.17 9.67
C GLU A 180 -8.04 16.03 8.64
N LEU A 181 -6.91 15.33 8.43
CA LEU A 181 -6.82 14.20 7.52
C LEU A 181 -7.76 13.04 7.92
N CYS A 182 -7.84 12.72 9.21
CA CYS A 182 -8.66 11.62 9.71
C CYS A 182 -10.16 11.93 9.65
N SER A 183 -10.55 13.21 9.76
CA SER A 183 -11.95 13.66 9.67
C SER A 183 -12.57 13.41 8.31
N ARG A 184 -11.73 13.29 7.27
CA ARG A 184 -12.10 13.06 5.86
C ARG A 184 -11.78 11.64 5.39
N CYS A 185 -11.37 10.75 6.30
CA CYS A 185 -10.93 9.40 5.97
C CYS A 185 -12.06 8.38 6.13
N SER A 186 -12.32 7.61 5.07
CA SER A 186 -13.30 6.52 5.05
C SER A 186 -12.79 5.20 5.63
N PHE A 187 -11.52 5.14 6.02
CA PHE A 187 -10.85 3.96 6.58
C PHE A 187 -10.74 4.08 8.11
N ALA A 188 -10.98 2.98 8.84
CA ALA A 188 -10.77 2.85 10.28
C ALA A 188 -10.22 1.46 10.58
#